data_AF-A0A2G1WR11-F1
#
_entry.id   AF-A0A2G1WR11-F1
#
_cell.length_a   1.000
_cell.length_b   1.000
_cell.length_c   1.000
_cell.angle_alpha   90.00
_cell.angle_beta   90.00
_cell.angle_gamma   90.00
#
_symmetry.space_group_name_H-M   'P 1'
#
loop_
_entity.id
_entity.type
_entity.pdbx_description
1 polymer ?
#
loop_
_entity_poly.entity_id
_entity_poly.type
_entity_poly.pdbx_seq_one_letter_code
_entity_poly.pdbx_strand_id
1 'polypeptide(L)'
;SSVTVFRKSREWKEASLPEPVIKPLKRYAEVLDVPESWPVFTTLHRPSLANHVIRGLGGAGLNDDAIERVRTGAPDLIVAAEHDLDALKPLTTDGARSIMERLWNNDAITKRRDELDLSLDGDYLELHGGRRGVGEVLVRQFGYAAAARYLDNSEEQVREAYQHIEAAERADMATEA
;
A
#
# COMPACT_ATOMS: atom_id res chain seq x y z
N SER A 1 6.09 15.39 -5.12
CA SER A 1 4.88 15.21 -5.94
C SER A 1 3.68 15.00 -5.04
N SER A 2 2.51 15.50 -5.41
CA SER A 2 1.24 15.26 -4.72
C SER A 2 0.37 14.27 -5.49
N VAL A 3 -0.58 13.65 -4.78
CA VAL A 3 -1.68 12.87 -5.37
C VAL A 3 -3.00 13.37 -4.82
N THR A 4 -4.05 13.29 -5.62
CA THR A 4 -5.42 13.56 -5.20
C THR A 4 -6.04 12.29 -4.64
N VAL A 5 -6.51 12.35 -3.39
CA VAL A 5 -7.15 11.23 -2.71
C VAL A 5 -8.57 11.62 -2.34
N PHE A 6 -9.54 10.79 -2.73
CA PHE A 6 -10.92 10.94 -2.28
C PHE A 6 -11.04 10.41 -0.85
N ARG A 7 -11.30 11.30 0.10
CA ARG A 7 -11.25 10.98 1.54
C ARG A 7 -12.59 10.54 2.09
N LYS A 8 -12.59 10.02 3.32
CA LYS A 8 -13.81 9.64 4.06
C LYS A 8 -14.76 10.83 4.26
N SER A 9 -14.25 12.06 4.28
CA SER A 9 -15.05 13.30 4.28
C SER A 9 -15.83 13.54 2.98
N ARG A 10 -15.68 12.67 1.96
CA ARG A 10 -16.27 12.78 0.62
C ARG A 10 -15.75 13.97 -0.17
N GLU A 11 -14.51 14.37 0.10
CA GLU A 11 -13.81 15.46 -0.58
C GLU A 11 -12.52 14.95 -1.21
N TRP A 12 -12.17 15.52 -2.35
CA TRP A 12 -10.84 15.38 -2.93
C TRP A 12 -9.87 16.27 -2.18
N LYS A 13 -8.79 15.69 -1.67
CA LYS A 13 -7.70 16.44 -1.05
C LYS A 13 -6.38 16.01 -1.64
N GLU A 14 -5.47 16.96 -1.77
CA GLU A 14 -4.09 16.64 -2.07
C GLU A 14 -3.42 15.97 -0.87
N ALA A 15 -2.65 14.93 -1.15
CA ALA A 15 -1.73 14.29 -0.22
C ALA A 15 -0.32 14.40 -0.81
N SER A 16 0.61 14.92 -0.03
CA SER A 16 2.02 14.90 -0.42
C SER A 16 2.55 13.47 -0.32
N LEU A 17 3.21 13.00 -1.38
CA LEU A 17 3.91 11.72 -1.34
C LEU A 17 5.39 11.94 -0.97
N PRO A 18 5.91 11.22 0.04
CA PRO A 18 7.32 11.27 0.34
C PRO A 18 8.12 10.63 -0.80
N GLU A 19 9.34 11.13 -1.03
CA GLU A 19 10.19 10.73 -2.15
C GLU A 19 10.42 9.20 -2.28
N PRO A 20 10.59 8.43 -1.18
CA PRO A 20 10.72 6.98 -1.26
C PRO A 20 9.52 6.27 -1.91
N VAL A 21 8.33 6.88 -1.88
CA VAL A 21 7.09 6.30 -2.45
C VAL A 21 6.91 6.68 -3.92
N ILE A 22 7.45 7.83 -4.35
CA ILE A 22 7.25 8.34 -5.72
C ILE A 22 7.86 7.40 -6.75
N LYS A 23 9.09 6.94 -6.55
CA LYS A 23 9.80 6.10 -7.53
C LYS A 23 9.12 4.75 -7.76
N PRO A 24 8.71 3.99 -6.72
CA PRO A 24 7.93 2.77 -6.89
C PRO A 24 6.60 2.99 -7.63
N LEU A 25 5.85 4.06 -7.32
CA LEU A 25 4.58 4.33 -7.97
C LEU A 25 4.73 4.69 -9.45
N LYS A 26 5.75 5.49 -9.79
CA LYS A 26 6.07 5.78 -11.20
C LYS A 26 6.42 4.51 -11.95
N ARG A 27 7.28 3.67 -11.36
CA ARG A 27 7.66 2.40 -11.97
C ARG A 27 6.45 1.48 -12.17
N TYR A 28 5.55 1.43 -11.18
CA TYR A 28 4.31 0.67 -11.27
C TYR A 28 3.43 1.17 -12.42
N ALA A 29 3.25 2.49 -12.56
CA ALA A 29 2.50 3.08 -13.67
C ALA A 29 3.17 2.81 -15.02
N GLU A 30 4.49 2.98 -15.13
CA GLU A 30 5.26 2.73 -16.36
C GLU A 30 5.22 1.27 -16.83
N VAL A 31 5.30 0.31 -15.90
CA VAL A 31 5.30 -1.12 -16.23
C VAL A 31 3.93 -1.60 -16.66
N LEU A 32 2.88 -1.06 -16.06
CA LEU A 32 1.52 -1.48 -16.34
C LEU A 32 0.91 -0.74 -17.52
N ASP A 33 1.33 0.50 -17.79
CA ASP A 33 0.71 1.42 -18.78
C ASP A 33 -0.82 1.33 -18.79
N VAL A 34 -1.40 1.29 -17.57
CA VAL A 34 -2.81 0.95 -17.39
C VAL A 34 -3.73 2.09 -17.76
N PRO A 35 -4.92 1.79 -18.32
CA PRO A 35 -5.93 2.80 -18.61
C PRO A 35 -6.28 3.64 -17.37
N GLU A 36 -6.57 4.93 -17.57
CA GLU A 36 -6.95 5.84 -16.46
C GLU A 36 -8.20 5.38 -15.68
N SER A 37 -9.03 4.54 -16.29
CA SER A 37 -10.23 3.97 -15.68
C SER A 37 -9.94 2.90 -14.62
N TRP A 38 -8.71 2.38 -14.59
CA TRP A 38 -8.33 1.31 -13.67
C TRP A 38 -8.07 1.85 -12.26
N PRO A 39 -8.36 1.04 -11.22
CA PRO A 39 -7.90 1.35 -9.88
C PRO A 39 -6.37 1.47 -9.84
N VAL A 40 -5.86 2.45 -9.09
CA VAL A 40 -4.42 2.62 -8.86
C VAL A 40 -3.80 1.32 -8.34
N PHE A 41 -4.46 0.64 -7.40
CA PHE A 41 -4.06 -0.69 -6.95
C PHE A 41 -5.15 -1.68 -7.29
N THR A 42 -4.85 -2.61 -8.19
CA THR A 42 -5.74 -3.70 -8.59
C THR A 42 -5.57 -4.91 -7.68
N THR A 43 -6.53 -5.83 -7.73
CA THR A 43 -6.37 -7.13 -7.09
C THR A 43 -5.18 -7.89 -7.65
N LEU A 44 -4.34 -8.44 -6.76
CA LEU A 44 -3.26 -9.36 -7.12
C LEU A 44 -3.63 -10.83 -6.81
N HIS A 45 -4.91 -11.10 -6.58
CA HIS A 45 -5.40 -12.45 -6.34
C HIS A 45 -5.39 -13.26 -7.65
N ARG A 46 -4.42 -14.16 -7.77
CA ARG A 46 -4.14 -14.92 -9.01
C ARG A 46 -5.37 -15.60 -9.62
N PRO A 47 -6.23 -16.32 -8.87
CA PRO A 47 -7.45 -16.90 -9.45
C PRO A 47 -8.41 -15.85 -10.02
N SER A 48 -8.53 -14.68 -9.37
CA SER A 48 -9.39 -13.59 -9.86
C SER A 48 -8.84 -12.97 -11.14
N LEU A 49 -7.53 -12.78 -11.23
CA LEU A 49 -6.86 -12.27 -12.43
C LEU A 49 -7.00 -13.25 -13.60
N ALA A 50 -6.68 -14.53 -13.38
CA ALA A 50 -6.80 -15.56 -14.40
C ALA A 50 -8.22 -15.63 -14.98
N ASN A 51 -9.23 -15.68 -14.11
CA ASN A 51 -10.63 -15.71 -14.53
C ASN A 51 -11.05 -14.44 -15.28
N HIS A 52 -10.54 -13.27 -14.89
CA HIS A 52 -10.80 -12.01 -15.58
C HIS A 52 -10.23 -12.02 -17.00
N VAL A 53 -8.96 -12.40 -17.13
CA VAL A 53 -8.25 -12.47 -18.42
C VAL A 53 -8.89 -13.50 -19.35
N ILE A 54 -9.13 -14.72 -18.88
CA ILE A 54 -9.74 -15.79 -19.69
C ILE A 54 -11.10 -15.32 -20.23
N ARG A 55 -11.94 -14.72 -19.38
CA ARG A 55 -13.25 -14.21 -19.81
C ARG A 55 -13.13 -13.02 -20.77
N GLY A 56 -12.23 -12.08 -20.49
CA GLY A 56 -12.04 -10.90 -21.33
C GLY A 56 -11.54 -11.26 -22.73
N LEU A 57 -10.49 -12.08 -22.81
CA LEU A 57 -9.95 -12.55 -24.08
C LEU A 57 -10.93 -13.44 -24.85
N GLY A 58 -11.66 -14.31 -24.16
CA GLY A 58 -12.73 -15.10 -24.77
C GLY A 58 -13.87 -14.23 -25.30
N GLY A 59 -14.25 -13.17 -24.57
CA GLY A 59 -15.20 -12.16 -25.02
C GLY A 59 -14.71 -11.38 -26.24
N ALA A 60 -13.39 -11.21 -26.39
CA ALA A 60 -12.74 -10.63 -27.57
C ALA A 60 -12.56 -11.64 -28.74
N GLY A 61 -13.07 -12.87 -28.61
CA GLY A 61 -13.09 -13.88 -29.68
C GLY A 61 -11.87 -14.79 -29.74
N LEU A 62 -10.97 -14.76 -28.76
CA LEU A 62 -9.85 -15.71 -28.69
C LEU A 62 -10.36 -17.09 -28.23
N ASN A 63 -9.81 -18.14 -28.82
CA ASN A 63 -10.04 -19.51 -28.38
C ASN A 63 -9.07 -19.92 -27.26
N ASP A 64 -9.33 -21.06 -26.63
CA ASP A 64 -8.57 -21.55 -25.47
C ASP A 64 -7.06 -21.66 -25.74
N ASP A 65 -6.67 -22.16 -26.92
CA ASP A 65 -5.26 -22.28 -27.30
C ASP A 65 -4.58 -20.90 -27.45
N ALA A 66 -5.29 -19.90 -27.98
CA ALA A 66 -4.78 -18.55 -28.10
C ALA A 66 -4.68 -17.86 -26.73
N ILE A 67 -5.68 -18.04 -25.87
CA ILE A 67 -5.69 -17.52 -24.50
C ILE A 67 -4.50 -18.07 -23.73
N GLU A 68 -4.25 -19.38 -23.80
CA GLU A 68 -3.14 -20.01 -23.07
C GLU A 68 -1.78 -19.54 -23.57
N ARG A 69 -1.61 -19.36 -24.89
CA ARG A 69 -0.36 -18.80 -25.46
C ARG A 69 -0.08 -17.39 -24.93
N VAL A 70 -1.08 -16.52 -24.90
CA VAL A 70 -0.94 -15.15 -24.39
C VAL A 70 -0.59 -15.18 -22.90
N ARG A 71 -1.32 -15.94 -22.09
CA ARG A 71 -1.13 -16.03 -20.63
C ARG A 71 0.19 -16.69 -20.21
N THR A 72 0.78 -17.50 -21.08
CA THR A 72 2.12 -18.08 -20.83
C THR A 72 3.22 -17.05 -21.10
N GLY A 73 2.98 -16.07 -21.98
CA GLY A 73 3.96 -15.05 -22.35
C GLY A 73 4.13 -13.93 -21.32
N ALA A 74 3.08 -13.61 -20.58
CA ALA A 74 3.09 -12.51 -19.61
C ALA A 74 2.17 -12.77 -18.41
N PRO A 75 2.43 -12.15 -17.24
CA PRO A 75 1.52 -12.22 -16.10
C PRO A 75 0.11 -11.70 -16.46
N ASP A 76 -0.94 -12.33 -15.90
CA ASP A 76 -2.34 -11.99 -16.18
C ASP A 76 -2.66 -10.48 -16.03
N LEU A 77 -2.00 -9.77 -15.09
CA LEU A 77 -2.18 -8.33 -14.92
C LEU A 77 -1.67 -7.52 -16.13
N ILE A 78 -0.53 -7.92 -16.69
CA ILE A 78 0.06 -7.30 -17.89
C ILE A 78 -0.79 -7.63 -19.11
N VAL A 79 -1.19 -8.90 -19.26
CA VAL A 79 -2.09 -9.32 -20.34
C VAL A 79 -3.38 -8.50 -20.33
N ALA A 80 -3.97 -8.27 -19.15
CA ALA A 80 -5.19 -7.48 -19.06
C ALA A 80 -5.00 -6.02 -19.51
N ALA A 81 -3.84 -5.41 -19.22
CA ALA A 81 -3.53 -4.05 -19.65
C ALA A 81 -3.21 -3.99 -21.15
N GLU A 82 -2.34 -4.87 -21.66
CA GLU A 82 -1.91 -4.91 -23.07
C GLU A 82 -3.06 -5.20 -24.04
N HIS A 83 -4.08 -5.94 -23.58
CA HIS A 83 -5.27 -6.25 -24.37
C HIS A 83 -6.46 -5.32 -24.11
N ASP A 84 -6.25 -4.21 -23.37
CA ASP A 84 -7.26 -3.20 -23.05
C ASP A 84 -8.56 -3.82 -22.49
N LEU A 85 -8.41 -4.77 -21.56
CA LEU A 85 -9.54 -5.42 -20.92
C LEU A 85 -10.21 -4.47 -19.92
N ASP A 86 -11.49 -4.74 -19.63
CA ASP A 86 -12.26 -4.03 -18.61
C ASP A 86 -11.50 -3.93 -17.28
N ALA A 87 -11.76 -2.83 -16.56
CA ALA A 87 -11.10 -2.52 -15.30
C ALA A 87 -11.18 -3.68 -14.29
N LEU A 88 -10.01 -4.01 -13.72
CA LEU A 88 -9.91 -4.99 -12.66
C LEU A 88 -10.56 -4.51 -11.36
N LYS A 89 -10.92 -5.49 -10.51
CA LYS A 89 -11.37 -5.17 -9.15
C LYS A 89 -10.26 -4.44 -8.39
N PRO A 90 -10.60 -3.40 -7.61
CA PRO A 90 -9.64 -2.73 -6.75
C PRO A 90 -9.12 -3.67 -5.67
N LEU A 91 -7.91 -3.41 -5.20
CA LEU A 91 -7.33 -4.10 -4.05
C LEU A 91 -8.21 -3.89 -2.81
N THR A 92 -8.63 -4.98 -2.19
CA THR A 92 -9.38 -4.95 -0.93
C THR A 92 -8.44 -4.86 0.27
N THR A 93 -8.94 -4.43 1.42
CA THR A 93 -8.16 -4.42 2.68
C THR A 93 -7.63 -5.80 3.03
N ASP A 94 -8.44 -6.85 2.89
CA ASP A 94 -8.02 -8.23 3.16
C ASP A 94 -6.99 -8.71 2.13
N GLY A 95 -7.12 -8.29 0.86
CA GLY A 95 -6.09 -8.53 -0.15
C GLY A 95 -4.75 -7.87 0.22
N ALA A 96 -4.79 -6.64 0.71
CA ALA A 96 -3.59 -5.94 1.18
C ALA A 96 -2.96 -6.63 2.39
N ARG A 97 -3.75 -7.09 3.37
CA ARG A 97 -3.26 -7.89 4.52
C ARG A 97 -2.58 -9.18 4.06
N SER A 98 -3.22 -9.93 3.17
CA SER A 98 -2.65 -11.16 2.60
C SER A 98 -1.34 -10.91 1.85
N ILE A 99 -1.21 -9.78 1.13
CA ILE A 99 0.06 -9.37 0.51
C ILE A 99 1.13 -9.13 1.58
N MET A 100 0.80 -8.40 2.65
CA MET A 100 1.76 -8.11 3.73
C MET A 100 2.22 -9.39 4.44
N GLU A 101 1.32 -10.32 4.75
CA GLU A 101 1.66 -11.63 5.32
C GLU A 101 2.59 -12.42 4.42
N ARG A 102 2.29 -12.47 3.12
CA ARG A 102 3.10 -13.18 2.14
C ARG A 102 4.47 -12.56 1.95
N LEU A 103 4.55 -11.22 1.94
CA LEU A 103 5.82 -10.50 1.87
C LEU A 103 6.64 -10.77 3.12
N TRP A 104 6.02 -10.62 4.29
CA TRP A 104 6.69 -10.86 5.57
C TRP A 104 7.28 -12.26 5.65
N ASN A 105 6.57 -13.28 5.17
CA ASN A 105 7.02 -14.66 5.14
C ASN A 105 7.84 -15.04 3.89
N ASN A 106 8.23 -14.07 3.06
CA ASN A 106 9.00 -14.35 1.85
C ASN A 106 10.50 -14.45 2.15
N ASP A 107 11.10 -15.59 1.79
CA ASP A 107 12.53 -15.85 2.02
C ASP A 107 13.46 -14.82 1.37
N ALA A 108 13.05 -14.21 0.26
CA ALA A 108 13.85 -13.20 -0.44
C ALA A 108 14.05 -11.91 0.39
N ILE A 109 13.22 -11.69 1.41
CA ILE A 109 13.37 -10.54 2.32
C ILE A 109 13.78 -10.94 3.74
N THR A 110 13.93 -12.23 4.05
CA THR A 110 14.29 -12.71 5.40
C THR A 110 15.51 -12.00 5.96
N LYS A 111 16.61 -11.91 5.19
CA LYS A 111 17.82 -11.20 5.66
C LYS A 111 17.55 -9.74 6.03
N ARG A 112 16.79 -9.02 5.19
CA ARG A 112 16.42 -7.63 5.47
C ARG A 112 15.51 -7.53 6.68
N ARG A 113 14.58 -8.47 6.85
CA ARG A 113 13.67 -8.53 8.00
C ARG A 113 14.45 -8.74 9.30
N ASP A 114 15.43 -9.63 9.30
CA ASP A 114 16.24 -9.95 10.48
C ASP A 114 17.21 -8.80 10.85
N GLU A 115 17.52 -7.91 9.91
CA GLU A 115 18.27 -6.66 10.15
C GLU A 115 17.39 -5.54 10.76
N LEU A 116 16.06 -5.69 10.75
CA LEU A 116 15.15 -4.70 11.31
C LEU A 116 14.94 -4.95 12.80
N ASP A 117 15.27 -3.96 13.62
CA ASP A 117 14.92 -3.93 15.03
C ASP A 117 13.45 -3.50 15.19
N LEU A 118 12.53 -4.44 15.02
CA LEU A 118 11.08 -4.21 15.09
C LEU A 118 10.43 -5.05 16.18
N SER A 119 9.63 -4.39 17.02
CA SER A 119 8.63 -5.03 17.86
C SER A 119 7.30 -5.06 17.11
N LEU A 120 6.69 -6.24 17.01
CA LEU A 120 5.39 -6.43 16.36
C LEU A 120 4.33 -6.80 17.40
N ASP A 121 3.13 -6.24 17.23
CA ASP A 121 1.94 -6.66 17.98
C ASP A 121 1.35 -7.98 17.45
N GLY A 122 1.74 -8.42 16.25
CA GLY A 122 1.26 -9.64 15.59
C GLY A 122 2.36 -10.38 14.82
N ASP A 123 1.98 -11.39 14.02
CA ASP A 123 2.93 -12.30 13.36
C ASP A 123 3.62 -11.72 12.11
N TYR A 124 3.19 -10.54 11.66
CA TYR A 124 3.74 -9.86 10.49
C TYR A 124 3.62 -8.34 10.60
N LEU A 125 4.28 -7.62 9.69
CA LEU A 125 4.13 -6.17 9.58
C LEU A 125 2.72 -5.80 9.09
N GLU A 126 1.83 -5.51 10.04
CA GLU A 126 0.46 -5.12 9.74
C GLU A 126 0.37 -3.73 9.09
N LEU A 127 -0.71 -3.50 8.34
CA LEU A 127 -1.01 -2.19 7.72
C LEU A 127 -1.08 -1.06 8.75
N HIS A 128 -1.64 -1.33 9.93
CA HIS A 128 -1.71 -0.36 11.02
C HIS A 128 -0.35 -0.10 11.66
N GLY A 129 0.55 -1.10 11.68
CA GLY A 129 1.93 -0.95 12.15
C GLY A 129 2.70 0.07 11.31
N GLY A 130 2.62 -0.04 9.99
CA GLY A 130 3.24 0.94 9.08
C GLY A 130 2.74 2.37 9.30
N ARG A 131 1.43 2.54 9.51
CA ARG A 131 0.84 3.85 9.84
C ARG A 131 1.30 4.38 11.20
N ARG A 132 1.39 3.52 12.22
CA ARG A 132 1.84 3.90 13.56
C ARG A 132 3.30 4.33 13.56
N GLY A 133 4.19 3.58 12.90
CA GLY A 133 5.61 3.93 12.80
C GLY A 133 5.83 5.29 12.14
N VAL A 134 5.15 5.57 11.03
CA VAL A 134 5.22 6.92 10.40
C VAL A 134 4.69 8.00 11.34
N GLY A 135 3.59 7.75 12.03
CA GLY A 135 3.01 8.72 12.96
C GLY A 135 3.93 9.03 14.14
N GLU A 136 4.58 8.02 14.71
CA GLU A 136 5.56 8.20 15.79
C GLU A 136 6.75 9.04 15.33
N VAL A 137 7.33 8.74 14.15
CA VAL A 137 8.42 9.55 13.58
C VAL A 137 7.98 11.01 13.40
N LEU A 138 6.77 11.25 12.90
CA LEU A 138 6.25 12.59 12.70
C LEU A 138 6.05 13.34 14.03
N VAL A 139 5.55 12.66 15.07
CA VAL A 139 5.39 13.27 16.40
C VAL A 139 6.75 13.63 16.98
N ARG A 140 7.72 12.70 16.97
CA ARG A 140 9.06 12.94 17.52
C ARG A 140 9.84 14.04 16.79
N GLN A 141 9.71 14.11 15.46
CA GLN A 141 10.49 15.07 14.65
C GLN A 141 9.82 16.43 14.50
N PHE A 142 8.48 16.49 14.45
CA PHE A 142 7.74 17.70 14.07
C PHE A 142 6.62 18.08 15.04
N GLY A 143 6.41 17.30 16.09
CA GLY A 143 5.38 17.52 17.10
C GLY A 143 3.97 17.09 16.68
N TYR A 144 3.08 17.01 17.68
CA TYR A 144 1.71 16.51 17.56
C TYR A 144 0.87 17.25 16.51
N ALA A 145 0.94 18.58 16.45
CA ALA A 145 0.15 19.38 15.50
C ALA A 145 0.50 19.10 14.03
N ALA A 146 1.79 18.89 13.72
CA ALA A 146 2.24 18.55 12.38
C ALA A 146 1.85 17.12 12.00
N ALA A 147 2.03 16.18 12.93
CA ALA A 147 1.63 14.78 12.75
C ALA A 147 0.10 14.66 12.52
N ALA A 148 -0.72 15.41 13.26
CA ALA A 148 -2.17 15.44 13.11
C ALA A 148 -2.61 15.87 11.70
N ARG A 149 -2.01 16.94 11.17
CA ARG A 149 -2.25 17.40 9.80
C ARG A 149 -1.88 16.35 8.76
N TYR A 150 -0.75 15.67 8.94
CA TYR A 150 -0.28 14.65 7.99
C TYR A 150 -1.13 13.37 8.03
N LEU A 151 -1.50 12.92 9.23
CA LEU A 151 -2.30 11.71 9.45
C LEU A 151 -3.81 11.92 9.26
N ASP A 152 -4.25 13.17 9.06
CA ASP A 152 -5.65 13.59 8.91
C ASP A 152 -6.52 13.21 10.11
N ASN A 153 -6.06 13.56 11.31
CA ASN A 153 -6.81 13.40 12.57
C ASN A 153 -6.75 14.70 13.38
N SER A 154 -7.54 14.80 14.46
CA SER A 154 -7.35 15.89 15.42
C SER A 154 -6.04 15.72 16.19
N GLU A 155 -5.47 16.83 16.68
CA GLU A 155 -4.28 16.77 17.53
C GLU A 155 -4.53 15.96 18.80
N GLU A 156 -5.74 16.05 19.37
CA GLU A 156 -6.15 15.30 20.55
C GLU A 156 -6.11 13.78 20.31
N GLN A 157 -6.64 13.31 19.16
CA GLN A 157 -6.55 11.90 18.78
C GLN A 157 -5.12 11.41 18.59
N VAL A 158 -4.23 12.27 18.06
CA VAL A 158 -2.81 11.93 17.92
C VAL A 158 -2.12 11.90 19.29
N ARG A 159 -2.42 12.86 20.18
CA ARG A 159 -1.90 12.85 21.56
C ARG A 159 -2.31 11.61 22.32
N GLU A 160 -3.58 11.21 22.23
CA GLU A 160 -4.06 9.97 22.84
C GLU A 160 -3.32 8.75 22.29
N ALA A 161 -3.19 8.65 20.95
CA ALA A 161 -2.55 7.52 20.29
C ALA A 161 -1.04 7.41 20.58
N TYR A 162 -0.34 8.53 20.78
CA TYR A 162 1.10 8.59 20.99
C TYR A 162 1.49 9.19 22.36
N GLN A 163 0.63 9.03 23.37
CA GLN A 163 0.86 9.55 24.73
C GLN A 163 2.13 8.99 25.40
N HIS A 164 2.57 7.81 24.99
CA HIS A 164 3.79 7.18 25.50
C HIS A 164 5.05 7.99 25.15
N ILE A 165 5.02 8.80 24.09
CA ILE A 165 6.13 9.69 23.72
C ILE A 165 6.26 10.82 24.74
N GLU A 166 5.16 11.49 25.10
CA GLU A 166 5.14 12.50 26.16
C GLU A 166 5.61 11.93 27.51
N ALA A 167 5.23 10.69 27.83
CA ALA A 167 5.67 10.03 29.06
C ALA A 167 7.19 9.79 29.08
N ALA A 168 7.76 9.35 27.96
CA ALA A 168 9.21 9.15 27.82
C ALA A 168 9.97 10.49 27.92
N GLU A 169 9.53 11.52 27.19
CA GLU A 169 10.16 12.85 27.23
C GLU A 169 10.15 13.46 28.65
N ARG A 170 9.06 13.29 29.41
CA ARG A 170 8.99 13.74 30.81
C ARG A 170 9.95 12.98 31.72
N ALA A 171 10.15 11.68 31.49
CA ALA A 171 11.08 10.87 32.27
C ALA A 171 12.54 11.29 32.00
N ASP A 172 12.88 11.56 30.74
CA ASP A 172 14.21 12.03 30.35
C ASP A 172 14.51 13.41 30.99
N MET A 173 13.58 14.36 30.90
CA MET A 173 13.72 15.68 31.56
C MET A 173 13.89 15.58 33.08
N ALA A 174 13.23 14.62 33.74
CA ALA A 174 13.36 14.41 35.18
C ALA A 174 14.70 13.74 35.56
N THR A 175 15.34 13.03 34.63
CA THR A 175 16.64 12.38 34.83
C THR A 175 17.80 13.38 34.61
N GLU A 176 17.60 14.39 33.78
CA GLU A 176 18.58 15.45 33.48
C GLU A 176 18.54 16.65 34.45
N ALA A 177 17.54 16.72 35.34
CA ALA A 177 17.33 17.79 36.33
C ALA A 177 18.04 17.52 37.67
#